data_AF-A0A8C0WIX2-F1
#
_entry.id   AF-A0A8C0WIX2-F1
#
_cell.length_a   1.000
_cell.length_b   1.000
_cell.length_c   1.000
_cell.angle_alpha   90.00
_cell.angle_beta   90.00
_cell.angle_gamma   90.00
#
_symmetry.space_group_name_H-M   'P 1'
#
loop_
_entity.id
_entity.type
_entity.pdbx_description
1 polymer ?
#
loop_
_entity_poly.entity_id
_entity_poly.type
_entity_poly.pdbx_seq_one_letter_code
_entity_poly.pdbx_strand_id
1 'polypeptide(L)'
;LYLLQVLFTWFQVPEINTRNILPVLLEDSLIPSVGRFLAYSDDKVHAVFLDGVTLTLNWNLSSSIEKRQVNQGLNLGWCRLTFPDGQDQLIQIEHPGAYERYVATVTSWCRRLTQSSSRQVPTHPSSTLEENWYLYFIKT
;
A
#
# COMPACT_ATOMS: atom_id res chain seq x y z
N LEU A 1 -19.66 -28.53 -1.74
CA LEU A 1 -18.70 -28.16 -0.69
C LEU A 1 -17.52 -27.48 -1.35
N TYR A 2 -17.18 -26.27 -0.87
CA TYR A 2 -15.99 -25.44 -1.17
C TYR A 2 -15.87 -24.93 -2.63
N LEU A 3 -15.53 -23.68 -2.94
CA LEU A 3 -15.19 -22.48 -2.17
C LEU A 3 -15.35 -21.27 -3.12
N LEU A 4 -15.54 -20.10 -2.52
CA LEU A 4 -15.80 -18.79 -3.14
C LEU A 4 -15.01 -18.52 -4.43
N GLN A 5 -15.74 -18.22 -5.52
CA GLN A 5 -15.17 -17.45 -6.62
C GLN A 5 -15.09 -15.99 -6.17
N VAL A 6 -13.87 -15.58 -5.83
CA VAL A 6 -13.50 -14.20 -5.53
C VAL A 6 -13.86 -13.34 -6.73
N LEU A 7 -14.78 -12.39 -6.54
CA LEU A 7 -15.06 -11.27 -7.43
C LEU A 7 -13.84 -10.35 -7.46
N PHE A 8 -12.81 -10.74 -8.20
CA PHE A 8 -11.74 -9.84 -8.60
C PHE A 8 -12.00 -9.43 -10.04
N THR A 9 -11.88 -8.13 -10.30
CA THR A 9 -12.03 -7.43 -11.59
C THR A 9 -13.36 -6.71 -11.81
N TRP A 10 -13.52 -5.60 -11.09
CA TRP A 10 -13.97 -4.39 -11.76
C TRP A 10 -13.33 -3.17 -11.08
N PHE A 11 -12.44 -2.48 -11.79
CA PHE A 11 -12.51 -1.02 -11.80
C PHE A 11 -11.90 -0.54 -13.11
N GLN A 12 -12.80 -0.16 -14.01
CA GLN A 12 -12.50 0.52 -15.26
C GLN A 12 -11.78 1.83 -14.93
N VAL A 13 -10.67 2.09 -15.62
CA VAL A 13 -10.02 3.41 -15.63
C VAL A 13 -10.84 4.31 -16.58
N PRO A 14 -11.48 5.40 -16.11
CA PRO A 14 -12.04 6.38 -17.01
C PRO A 14 -10.96 7.41 -17.37
N GLU A 15 -10.84 7.56 -18.67
CA GLU A 15 -10.30 8.65 -19.47
C GLU A 15 -10.17 10.02 -18.78
N ILE A 16 -9.03 10.65 -19.06
CA ILE A 16 -8.50 11.88 -18.47
C ILE A 16 -9.46 13.07 -18.65
N ASN A 17 -9.94 13.60 -17.53
CA ASN A 17 -10.46 14.96 -17.45
C ASN A 17 -9.66 15.69 -16.37
N THR A 18 -9.04 16.82 -16.71
CA THR A 18 -8.17 17.62 -15.84
C THR A 18 -8.96 18.33 -14.73
N ARG A 19 -9.51 17.57 -13.78
CA ARG A 19 -10.17 18.05 -12.55
C ARG A 19 -10.03 16.97 -11.47
N ASN A 20 -9.28 17.27 -10.41
CA ASN A 20 -9.10 16.42 -9.21
C ASN A 20 -8.91 14.93 -9.52
N ILE A 21 -7.74 14.57 -10.04
CA ILE A 21 -7.37 13.15 -10.20
C ILE A 21 -7.40 12.52 -8.82
N LEU A 22 -8.43 11.69 -8.54
CA LEU A 22 -8.50 10.93 -7.30
C LEU A 22 -7.29 9.98 -7.28
N PRO A 23 -6.59 9.87 -6.15
CA PRO A 23 -5.44 9.00 -6.09
C PRO A 23 -5.88 7.56 -6.31
N VAL A 24 -5.13 6.83 -7.16
CA VAL A 24 -5.45 5.46 -7.55
C VAL A 24 -5.08 4.54 -6.39
N LEU A 25 -5.97 3.59 -6.06
CA LEU A 25 -5.66 2.56 -5.07
C LEU A 25 -4.64 1.58 -5.66
N LEU A 26 -3.44 1.54 -5.07
CA LEU A 26 -2.35 0.66 -5.49
C LEU A 26 -2.41 -0.69 -4.82
N GLU A 27 -2.75 -0.72 -3.53
CA GLU A 27 -2.78 -1.94 -2.74
C GLU A 27 -4.00 -1.96 -1.81
N ASP A 28 -4.63 -3.12 -1.70
CA ASP A 28 -5.71 -3.41 -0.75
C ASP A 28 -5.42 -4.72 -0.02
N SER A 29 -5.20 -4.62 1.29
CA SER A 29 -4.85 -5.75 2.15
C SER A 29 -5.85 -5.87 3.30
N LEU A 30 -6.53 -7.01 3.39
CA LEU A 30 -7.31 -7.37 4.57
C LEU A 30 -6.47 -8.26 5.48
N ILE A 31 -6.18 -7.79 6.68
CA ILE A 31 -5.43 -8.54 7.70
C ILE A 31 -6.42 -9.07 8.74
N PRO A 32 -6.61 -10.40 8.84
CA PRO A 32 -7.50 -10.99 9.84
C PRO A 32 -7.15 -10.51 11.24
N SER A 33 -8.17 -10.27 12.08
CA SER A 33 -8.04 -9.76 13.47
C SER A 33 -7.43 -8.36 13.64
N VAL A 34 -7.06 -7.68 12.55
CA VAL A 34 -6.43 -6.35 12.60
C VAL A 34 -7.29 -5.31 11.90
N GLY A 35 -7.59 -5.48 10.61
CA GLY A 35 -8.26 -4.46 9.82
C GLY A 35 -7.96 -4.51 8.32
N ARG A 36 -8.36 -3.45 7.61
CA ARG A 36 -8.13 -3.27 6.17
C ARG A 36 -7.16 -2.12 5.93
N PHE A 37 -6.21 -2.33 5.02
CA PHE A 37 -5.09 -1.43 4.76
C PHE A 37 -5.08 -1.11 3.28
N LEU A 38 -4.99 0.18 2.97
CA LEU A 38 -5.09 0.74 1.62
C LEU A 38 -3.87 1.63 1.38
N ALA A 39 -3.21 1.46 0.24
CA ALA A 39 -2.15 2.35 -0.21
C ALA A 39 -2.53 2.98 -1.53
N TYR A 40 -2.31 4.28 -1.67
CA TYR A 40 -2.70 5.07 -2.81
C TYR A 40 -1.48 5.58 -3.58
N SER A 41 -1.69 5.98 -4.84
CA SER A 41 -0.65 6.47 -5.73
C SER A 41 -0.07 7.84 -5.34
N ASP A 42 -0.71 8.55 -4.42
CA ASP A 42 -0.25 9.82 -3.84
C ASP A 42 0.56 9.62 -2.55
N ASP A 43 1.15 8.43 -2.37
CA ASP A 43 1.87 8.00 -1.16
C ASP A 43 1.00 7.96 0.11
N LYS A 44 -0.31 8.17 0.01
CA LYS A 44 -1.21 8.06 1.16
C LYS A 44 -1.43 6.60 1.52
N VAL A 45 -1.33 6.30 2.81
CA VAL A 45 -1.74 5.03 3.40
C VAL A 45 -2.90 5.28 4.33
N HIS A 46 -3.93 4.46 4.21
CA HIS A 46 -5.10 4.50 5.06
C HIS A 46 -5.39 3.11 5.61
N ALA A 47 -5.43 2.99 6.93
CA ALA A 47 -5.75 1.75 7.62
C ALA A 47 -7.01 1.93 8.46
N VAL A 48 -7.90 0.95 8.41
CA VAL A 48 -9.13 0.87 9.20
C VAL A 48 -9.03 -0.36 10.09
N PHE A 49 -8.90 -0.14 11.39
CA PHE A 49 -8.80 -1.20 12.38
C PHE A 49 -10.18 -1.72 12.79
N LEU A 50 -10.23 -2.95 13.30
CA LEU A 50 -11.49 -3.58 13.71
C LEU A 50 -12.21 -2.89 14.87
N ASP A 51 -11.48 -2.12 15.68
CA ASP A 51 -12.03 -1.28 16.74
C ASP A 51 -12.60 0.06 16.22
N GLY A 52 -12.56 0.28 14.91
CA GLY A 52 -13.06 1.49 14.25
C GLY A 52 -12.06 2.64 14.23
N VAL A 53 -10.89 2.50 14.86
CA VAL A 53 -9.81 3.49 14.73
C VAL A 53 -9.30 3.46 13.29
N THR A 54 -9.10 4.62 12.70
CA THR A 54 -8.43 4.74 11.41
C THR A 54 -7.10 5.45 11.56
N LEU A 55 -6.12 5.05 10.75
CA LEU A 55 -4.81 5.68 10.72
C LEU A 55 -4.50 6.09 9.29
N THR A 56 -4.20 7.37 9.10
CA THR A 56 -3.75 7.92 7.83
C THR A 56 -2.35 8.49 7.97
N LEU A 57 -1.44 8.09 7.08
CA LEU A 57 -0.08 8.63 7.00
C LEU A 57 0.36 8.72 5.54
N ASN A 58 1.39 9.52 5.27
CA ASN A 58 2.07 9.48 3.98
C ASN A 58 3.30 8.57 4.11
N TRP A 59 3.40 7.59 3.23
CA TRP A 59 4.51 6.66 3.15
C TRP A 59 5.10 6.71 1.75
N ASN A 60 6.39 7.06 1.64
CA ASN A 60 7.06 7.05 0.35
C ASN A 60 7.23 5.61 -0.14
N LEU A 61 6.34 5.19 -1.06
CA LEU A 61 6.37 3.85 -1.67
C LEU A 61 7.48 3.73 -2.73
N SER A 62 8.00 4.86 -3.22
CA SER A 62 9.01 4.96 -4.28
C SER A 62 10.47 4.78 -3.84
N SER A 63 10.74 4.48 -2.56
CA SER A 63 12.11 4.30 -2.04
C SER A 63 12.74 2.94 -2.41
N SER A 64 12.81 2.63 -3.70
CA SER A 64 13.91 1.84 -4.23
C SER A 64 15.14 2.76 -4.27
N ILE A 65 16.22 2.37 -3.58
CA ILE A 65 17.55 3.00 -3.66
C ILE A 65 17.72 4.23 -2.74
N GLU A 66 17.80 4.00 -1.43
CA GLU A 66 18.91 4.61 -0.71
C GLU A 66 19.51 3.62 0.29
N LYS A 67 20.83 3.51 0.20
CA LYS A 67 21.66 2.49 0.81
C LYS A 67 21.55 2.55 2.33
N ARG A 68 21.38 1.37 2.94
CA ARG A 68 22.00 1.03 4.24
C ARG A 68 21.65 1.97 5.41
N GLN A 69 20.38 2.01 5.80
CA GLN A 69 20.03 2.20 7.21
C GLN A 69 19.02 1.14 7.62
N VAL A 70 19.57 0.02 8.09
CA VAL A 70 18.80 -1.08 8.68
C VAL A 70 18.21 -0.68 10.05
N ASN A 71 18.50 0.51 10.62
CA ASN A 71 18.16 0.81 12.01
C ASN A 71 17.92 2.29 12.41
N GLN A 72 17.65 3.24 11.53
CA GLN A 72 17.44 4.63 11.98
C GLN A 72 16.18 5.23 11.33
N GLY A 73 15.30 5.75 12.18
CA GLY A 73 13.92 6.12 11.88
C GLY A 73 13.72 6.66 10.48
N LEU A 74 12.94 5.92 9.70
CA LEU A 74 12.22 6.53 8.59
C LEU A 74 11.53 7.75 9.20
N ASN A 75 11.88 8.95 8.74
CA ASN A 75 11.36 10.23 9.21
C ASN A 75 9.89 10.32 8.76
N LEU A 76 9.07 9.46 9.33
CA LEU A 76 7.67 9.24 9.02
C LEU A 76 6.92 10.30 9.79
N GLY A 77 7.10 11.57 9.43
CA GLY A 77 6.80 12.71 10.30
C GLY A 77 5.61 12.54 11.24
N TRP A 78 4.39 12.67 10.74
CA TRP A 78 3.17 12.57 11.56
C TRP A 78 2.17 11.60 10.93
N CYS A 79 1.40 10.93 11.77
CA CYS A 79 0.19 10.23 11.35
C CYS A 79 -1.04 10.80 12.04
N ARG A 80 -2.16 10.76 11.32
CA ARG A 80 -3.47 11.14 11.82
C ARG A 80 -4.23 9.88 12.21
N LEU A 81 -4.59 9.79 13.47
CA LEU A 81 -5.56 8.85 13.98
C LEU A 81 -6.94 9.49 13.94
N THR A 82 -7.95 8.73 13.51
CA THR A 82 -9.36 9.12 13.66
C THR A 82 -10.02 8.06 14.51
N PHE A 83 -10.60 8.45 15.64
CA PHE A 83 -11.29 7.57 16.55
C PHE A 83 -12.71 7.25 16.03
N PRO A 84 -13.37 6.19 16.56
CA PRO A 84 -14.72 5.81 16.16
C PRO A 84 -15.78 6.89 16.40
N ASP A 85 -15.50 7.84 17.31
CA ASP A 85 -16.35 9.01 17.58
C ASP A 85 -16.15 10.15 16.57
N GLY A 86 -15.23 9.97 15.61
CA GLY A 86 -14.87 10.94 14.58
C GLY A 86 -13.81 11.96 15.00
N GLN A 87 -13.29 11.89 16.23
CA GLN A 87 -12.21 12.79 16.66
C GLN A 87 -10.89 12.44 15.99
N ASP A 88 -10.16 13.46 15.57
CA ASP A 88 -8.83 13.31 15.00
C ASP A 88 -7.74 13.63 16.02
N GLN A 89 -6.67 12.84 16.01
CA GLN A 89 -5.44 13.12 16.74
C GLN A 89 -4.23 12.93 15.85
N LEU A 90 -3.38 13.96 15.78
CA LEU A 90 -2.10 13.89 15.08
C LEU A 90 -1.01 13.44 16.07
N ILE A 91 -0.29 12.36 15.76
CA ILE A 91 0.79 11.82 16.59
C ILE A 91 2.06 11.63 15.76
N GLN A 92 3.21 11.76 16.43
CA GLN A 92 4.51 11.46 15.82
C GLN A 92 4.69 9.95 15.74
N ILE A 93 5.21 9.48 14.61
CA ILE A 93 5.45 8.05 14.43
C ILE A 93 6.64 7.57 15.26
N GLU A 94 7.60 8.45 15.55
CA GLU A 94 8.74 8.14 16.43
C GLU A 94 8.33 7.98 17.90
N HIS A 95 7.25 8.64 18.33
CA HIS A 95 6.77 8.65 19.71
C HIS A 95 5.26 8.37 19.80
N PRO A 96 4.80 7.17 19.41
CA PRO A 96 3.38 6.89 19.27
C PRO A 96 2.66 6.68 20.63
N GLY A 97 3.41 6.51 21.73
CA GLY A 97 2.87 6.36 23.08
C GLY A 97 1.85 5.22 23.15
N ALA A 98 0.64 5.53 23.64
CA ALA A 98 -0.45 4.55 23.77
C ALA A 98 -0.94 3.96 22.42
N TYR A 99 -0.56 4.58 21.29
CA TYR A 99 -1.02 4.19 19.95
C TYR A 99 0.01 3.37 19.17
N GLU A 100 1.05 2.88 19.84
CA GLU A 100 2.12 2.08 19.25
C GLU A 100 1.58 0.90 18.44
N ARG A 101 0.54 0.22 18.93
CA ARG A 101 -0.09 -0.90 18.21
C ARG A 101 -0.53 -0.51 16.79
N TYR A 102 -1.18 0.63 16.64
CA TYR A 102 -1.68 1.09 15.34
C TYR A 102 -0.53 1.47 14.43
N VAL A 103 0.39 2.30 14.95
CA VAL A 103 1.53 2.82 14.20
C VAL A 103 2.49 1.70 13.77
N ALA A 104 2.88 0.81 14.68
CA ALA A 104 3.77 -0.32 14.39
C ALA A 104 3.15 -1.27 13.35
N THR A 105 1.85 -1.51 13.43
CA THR A 105 1.17 -2.40 12.47
C THR A 105 1.19 -1.81 11.06
N VAL A 106 0.78 -0.55 10.90
CA VAL A 106 0.77 0.13 9.59
C VAL A 106 2.17 0.25 9.01
N THR A 107 3.13 0.72 9.79
CA THR A 107 4.53 0.85 9.34
C THR A 107 5.13 -0.50 8.94
N SER A 108 4.81 -1.58 9.67
CA SER A 108 5.24 -2.93 9.30
C SER A 108 4.68 -3.37 7.95
N TRP A 109 3.42 -3.02 7.66
CA TRP A 109 2.75 -3.34 6.41
C TRP A 109 3.34 -2.53 5.25
N CYS A 110 3.46 -1.21 5.40
CA CYS A 110 4.07 -0.35 4.38
C CYS A 110 5.49 -0.79 4.02
N ARG A 111 6.29 -1.17 5.02
CA ARG A 111 7.64 -1.68 4.81
C ARG A 111 7.66 -2.96 3.97
N ARG A 112 6.71 -3.87 4.16
CA ARG A 112 6.58 -5.08 3.33
C ARG A 112 6.21 -4.72 1.89
N LEU A 113 5.33 -3.74 1.69
CA LEU A 113 4.97 -3.25 0.36
C LEU A 113 6.18 -2.69 -0.38
N THR A 114 6.94 -1.78 0.24
CA THR A 114 8.14 -1.20 -0.37
C THR A 114 9.19 -2.27 -0.69
N GLN A 115 9.38 -3.26 0.18
CA GLN A 115 10.29 -4.38 -0.08
C GLN A 115 9.83 -5.26 -1.25
N SER A 116 8.53 -5.55 -1.35
CA SER A 116 7.97 -6.35 -2.44
C SER A 116 8.05 -5.65 -3.79
N SER A 117 7.83 -4.33 -3.82
CA SER A 117 7.96 -3.49 -5.02
C SER A 117 9.42 -3.41 -5.50
N SER A 118 10.38 -3.19 -4.58
CA SER A 118 11.81 -3.11 -4.91
C SER A 118 12.37 -4.39 -5.56
N ARG A 119 11.82 -5.57 -5.20
CA ARG A 119 12.25 -6.86 -5.77
C ARG A 119 11.80 -7.07 -7.23
N GLN A 120 10.93 -6.21 -7.77
CA GLN A 120 10.45 -6.30 -9.14
C GLN A 120 11.35 -5.60 -10.17
N VAL A 121 12.49 -5.00 -9.77
CA VAL A 121 13.51 -4.54 -10.73
C VAL A 121 14.25 -5.78 -11.28
N PRO A 122 14.10 -6.15 -12.56
CA PRO A 122 14.86 -7.24 -13.14
C PRO A 122 16.32 -6.78 -13.25
N THR A 123 17.18 -7.35 -12.42
CA THR A 123 18.61 -7.36 -12.73
C THR A 123 18.76 -8.19 -14.01
N HIS A 124 19.00 -7.51 -15.13
CA HIS A 124 19.44 -8.15 -16.37
C HIS A 124 20.54 -9.19 -16.10
N PRO A 125 20.40 -10.42 -16.62
CA PRO A 125 21.50 -11.06 -17.30
C PRO A 125 21.31 -10.82 -18.81
N SER A 126 22.26 -10.10 -19.39
CA SER A 126 22.41 -10.05 -20.84
C SER A 126 22.72 -11.46 -21.37
N SER A 127 21.76 -12.08 -22.07
CA SER A 127 22.06 -12.99 -23.18
C SER A 127 20.81 -13.22 -24.03
N THR A 128 21.04 -13.04 -25.32
CA THR A 128 20.22 -13.06 -26.52
C THR A 128 19.28 -14.27 -26.71
N LEU A 129 18.35 -14.09 -27.66
CA LEU A 129 17.40 -15.00 -28.33
C LEU A 129 16.00 -15.05 -27.67
N GLU A 130 15.03 -14.29 -28.18
CA GLU A 130 14.13 -14.65 -29.28
C GLU A 130 12.94 -15.47 -28.76
N GLU A 131 11.72 -14.91 -28.88
CA GLU A 131 10.55 -15.58 -29.49
C GLU A 131 9.21 -14.94 -29.03
N ASN A 132 8.68 -14.12 -29.92
CA ASN A 132 7.28 -14.06 -30.39
C ASN A 132 6.15 -14.55 -29.48
N TRP A 133 5.36 -13.63 -28.88
CA TRP A 133 3.94 -13.91 -28.62
C TRP A 133 3.10 -12.66 -28.90
N TYR A 134 2.71 -12.50 -30.17
CA TYR A 134 1.53 -11.73 -30.52
C TYR A 134 0.28 -12.44 -29.96
N LEU A 135 -0.67 -11.64 -29.45
CA LEU A 135 -2.06 -12.02 -29.20
C LEU A 135 -2.57 -12.91 -30.34
N TYR A 136 -3.28 -14.02 -30.03
CA TYR A 136 -4.64 -14.32 -30.52
C TYR A 136 -5.15 -15.57 -29.79
N PHE A 137 -6.25 -15.44 -29.03
CA PHE A 137 -7.17 -16.56 -28.81
C PHE A 137 -8.59 -16.03 -28.94
N ILE A 138 -9.11 -16.03 -30.17
CA ILE A 138 -10.54 -16.17 -30.39
C ILE A 138 -10.87 -17.64 -30.15
N LYS A 139 -11.80 -17.87 -29.22
CA LYS A 139 -12.36 -19.18 -28.91
C LYS A 139 -13.76 -19.26 -29.49
N THR A 140 -13.98 -20.28 -30.33
CA THR A 140 -15.28 -20.94 -30.52
C THR A 140 -15.03 -22.42 -30.44
#